data_AF-A0A497NPK0-F1
#
_entry.id   AF-A0A497NPK0-F1
#
_cell.length_a   1.000
_cell.length_b   1.000
_cell.length_c   1.000
_cell.angle_alpha   90.00
_cell.angle_beta   90.00
_cell.angle_gamma   90.00
#
_symmetry.space_group_name_H-M   'P 1'
#
loop_
_entity.id
_entity.type
_entity.pdbx_description
1 polymer ?
#
loop_
_entity_poly.entity_id
_entity_poly.type
_entity_poly.pdbx_seq_one_letter_code
_entity_poly.pdbx_strand_id
1 'polypeptide(L)'
;MTSGESNFPLNDSNFRIALSYIYGVDRKQEDVYAYVQAPWEFAIGNPVPPAQEPWYDESIQMPDTDFDMAWSILQAAGYYVNPDDNWLHWTDGVRDIKVRNMEVWYSTGALYWERGPGVGFVRAFNEFISYIGAVGPTMTLKPQTFYTLVTQLMIYRDYDFICIGLTGLGRYVDWLYDLLHSSTDVPWGWNFCGIHDPDFDTWTEIILTSLNVDEIIEAASNVQYKFVYELLPWFPMSAGLEFSTVARDDRGELMNLIPMPNYGSQNDWSWMTLHWKGDWPGGSYSRALGDEPHTLNPWNEDTLYGWQLLDRAIVGLLGVEPYTLTNIPFVATYYEVEPWVSIPELGIENGAMVTFYLRQDVLWHDLRPVTAYDCVNNMRLMREYKPGRYSSVWSMLVYEEADGPYKFTTYHSSPSLYWADYVAGTALMAPKHVMDAVEELYGGILVEWEKPYEKPYSDLGLGDPPAKYSFMKQIVGCGPYIFDSYDFSLASGHVVKFDEFFVSAPVTGGVVGE
;
A
#
# COMPACT_ATOMS: atom_id res chain seq x y z
N MET A 1 14.96 22.80 0.64
CA MET A 1 15.02 24.27 0.57
C MET A 1 13.71 24.71 -0.07
N THR A 2 12.78 25.23 0.72
CA THR A 2 11.57 25.88 0.23
C THR A 2 11.98 27.20 -0.46
N SER A 3 11.20 27.68 -1.43
CA SER A 3 11.48 28.85 -2.28
C SER A 3 11.71 30.17 -1.57
N GLY A 4 11.62 30.21 -0.24
CA GLY A 4 11.70 31.44 0.55
C GLY A 4 10.42 32.29 0.48
N GLU A 5 9.42 31.88 -0.30
CA GLU A 5 8.07 32.43 -0.21
C GLU A 5 7.35 31.83 1.02
N SER A 6 6.52 32.65 1.66
CA SER A 6 5.70 32.17 2.77
C SER A 6 4.65 31.19 2.23
N ASN A 7 4.49 30.03 2.86
CA ASN A 7 3.41 29.08 2.56
C ASN A 7 2.00 29.65 2.89
N PHE A 8 1.91 30.93 3.28
CA PHE A 8 0.63 31.60 3.48
C PHE A 8 -0.13 31.77 2.14
N PRO A 9 -1.45 31.48 2.09
CA PRO A 9 -2.34 31.18 3.22
C PRO A 9 -2.42 29.70 3.63
N LEU A 10 -1.76 28.79 2.92
CA LEU A 10 -1.88 27.34 3.11
C LEU A 10 -1.24 26.81 4.39
N ASN A 11 -0.43 27.60 5.10
CA ASN A 11 0.00 27.27 6.46
C ASN A 11 -1.05 27.55 7.55
N ASP A 12 -2.16 28.23 7.22
CA ASP A 12 -3.29 28.46 8.13
C ASP A 12 -4.34 27.36 7.98
N SER A 13 -4.57 26.61 9.06
CA SER A 13 -5.57 25.54 9.06
C SER A 13 -6.99 26.05 8.82
N ASN A 14 -7.34 27.27 9.24
CA ASN A 14 -8.68 27.81 8.98
C ASN A 14 -8.92 28.03 7.48
N PHE A 15 -7.88 28.43 6.75
CA PHE A 15 -7.96 28.53 5.29
C PHE A 15 -8.20 27.16 4.66
N ARG A 16 -7.46 26.14 5.09
CA ARG A 16 -7.64 24.76 4.59
C ARG A 16 -9.01 24.19 4.95
N ILE A 17 -9.48 24.39 6.19
CA ILE A 17 -10.82 23.96 6.61
C ILE A 17 -11.90 24.69 5.81
N ALA A 18 -11.75 25.98 5.54
CA ALA A 18 -12.68 26.71 4.68
C ALA A 18 -12.73 26.13 3.26
N LEU A 19 -11.60 25.65 2.70
CA LEU A 19 -11.59 24.94 1.42
C LEU A 19 -12.48 23.69 1.44
N SER A 20 -12.64 23.02 2.58
CA SER A 20 -13.52 21.85 2.69
C SER A 20 -14.99 22.19 2.52
N TYR A 21 -15.42 23.40 2.94
CA TYR A 21 -16.76 23.93 2.70
C TYR A 21 -16.90 24.61 1.31
N ILE A 22 -15.81 25.06 0.71
CA ILE A 22 -15.82 25.63 -0.65
C ILE A 22 -15.98 24.53 -1.70
N TYR A 23 -15.27 23.42 -1.52
CA TYR A 23 -15.36 22.25 -2.38
C TYR A 23 -15.82 21.03 -1.57
N GLY A 24 -17.07 21.13 -1.09
CA GLY A 24 -17.71 20.11 -0.27
C GLY A 24 -17.88 18.78 -0.98
N VAL A 25 -18.25 17.76 -0.21
CA VAL A 25 -18.38 16.37 -0.70
C VAL A 25 -19.45 16.26 -1.79
N ASP A 26 -20.55 17.00 -1.69
CA ASP A 26 -21.59 17.13 -2.73
C ASP A 26 -21.04 17.55 -4.10
N ARG A 27 -20.37 18.70 -4.19
CA ARG A 27 -19.77 19.21 -5.45
C ARG A 27 -18.68 18.28 -5.96
N LYS A 28 -17.87 17.75 -5.05
CA LYS A 28 -16.84 16.76 -5.38
C LYS A 28 -17.45 15.52 -6.02
N GLN A 29 -18.55 15.02 -5.46
CA GLN A 29 -19.26 13.85 -6.00
C GLN A 29 -19.86 14.14 -7.38
N GLU A 30 -20.39 15.34 -7.60
CA GLU A 30 -20.89 15.77 -8.91
C GLU A 30 -19.78 15.80 -9.97
N ASP A 31 -18.63 16.39 -9.66
CA ASP A 31 -17.50 16.48 -10.60
C ASP A 31 -16.86 15.10 -10.88
N VAL A 32 -16.73 14.25 -9.87
CA VAL A 32 -16.31 12.85 -10.02
C VAL A 32 -17.27 12.12 -10.96
N TYR A 33 -18.58 12.20 -10.69
CA TYR A 33 -19.59 11.52 -11.51
C TYR A 33 -19.65 12.06 -12.93
N ALA A 34 -19.55 13.38 -13.12
CA ALA A 34 -19.58 14.00 -14.44
C ALA A 34 -18.40 13.54 -15.32
N TYR A 35 -17.24 13.29 -14.72
CA TYR A 35 -16.06 12.79 -15.42
C TYR A 35 -16.09 11.27 -15.63
N VAL A 36 -16.30 10.50 -14.56
CA VAL A 36 -16.22 9.04 -14.59
C VAL A 36 -17.44 8.42 -15.28
N GLN A 37 -18.58 9.11 -15.22
CA GLN A 37 -19.87 8.72 -15.81
C GLN A 37 -20.37 7.35 -15.34
N ALA A 38 -19.94 6.93 -14.14
CA ALA A 38 -20.21 5.61 -13.63
C ALA A 38 -20.01 5.49 -12.12
N PRO A 39 -20.60 4.45 -11.48
CA PRO A 39 -20.63 4.34 -10.02
C PRO A 39 -19.39 3.68 -9.41
N TRP A 40 -18.27 3.58 -10.14
CA TRP A 40 -17.05 2.91 -9.64
C TRP A 40 -15.99 3.88 -9.10
N GLU A 41 -16.29 5.17 -9.00
CA GLU A 41 -15.45 6.12 -8.27
C GLU A 41 -16.38 7.12 -7.56
N PHE A 42 -16.06 7.42 -6.31
CA PHE A 42 -16.89 8.26 -5.46
C PHE A 42 -16.04 9.24 -4.66
N ALA A 43 -16.63 10.39 -4.34
CA ALA A 43 -15.99 11.39 -3.52
C ALA A 43 -15.81 10.89 -2.09
N ILE A 44 -14.67 11.22 -1.48
CA ILE A 44 -14.40 10.92 -0.06
C ILE A 44 -14.13 12.21 0.71
N GLY A 45 -14.59 12.27 1.95
CA GLY A 45 -14.34 13.37 2.88
C GLY A 45 -13.41 12.98 4.04
N ASN A 46 -13.00 11.72 4.12
CA ASN A 46 -12.16 11.18 5.19
C ASN A 46 -10.81 10.74 4.58
N PRO A 47 -9.66 10.95 5.26
CA PRO A 47 -8.37 10.44 4.79
C PRO A 47 -8.31 8.92 4.72
N VAL A 48 -9.02 8.20 5.61
CA VAL A 48 -9.11 6.74 5.62
C VAL A 48 -10.29 6.32 4.73
N PRO A 49 -10.05 5.48 3.69
CA PRO A 49 -11.14 5.02 2.83
C PRO A 49 -12.05 4.01 3.55
N PRO A 50 -13.36 3.95 3.23
CA PRO A 50 -14.30 2.98 3.82
C PRO A 50 -13.89 1.52 3.66
N ALA A 51 -13.02 1.22 2.70
CA ALA A 51 -12.47 -0.10 2.46
C ALA A 51 -11.62 -0.66 3.62
N GLN A 52 -11.20 0.20 4.55
CA GLN A 52 -10.33 -0.13 5.68
C GLN A 52 -11.10 -0.22 7.00
N GLU A 53 -12.36 -0.67 7.00
CA GLU A 53 -13.01 -1.11 8.23
C GLU A 53 -12.18 -2.20 8.94
N PRO A 54 -12.10 -2.21 10.29
CA PRO A 54 -12.82 -1.35 11.23
C PRO A 54 -12.13 -0.01 11.57
N TRP A 55 -11.05 0.35 10.88
CA TRP A 55 -10.25 1.54 11.20
C TRP A 55 -10.89 2.86 10.74
N TYR A 56 -11.75 2.78 9.72
CA TYR A 56 -12.51 3.91 9.18
C TYR A 56 -13.65 4.32 10.13
N ASP A 57 -13.73 5.61 10.45
CA ASP A 57 -14.81 6.20 11.23
C ASP A 57 -15.79 6.93 10.30
N GLU A 58 -16.95 6.31 10.06
CA GLU A 58 -17.98 6.84 9.16
C GLU A 58 -18.60 8.16 9.65
N SER A 59 -18.48 8.49 10.94
CA SER A 59 -19.03 9.73 11.50
C SER A 59 -18.17 10.96 11.18
N ILE A 60 -16.95 10.75 10.70
CA ILE A 60 -15.98 11.79 10.37
C ILE A 60 -15.93 11.96 8.86
N GLN A 61 -16.46 13.09 8.37
CA GLN A 61 -16.46 13.43 6.96
C GLN A 61 -16.28 14.94 6.79
N MET A 62 -15.61 15.33 5.70
CA MET A 62 -15.72 16.68 5.20
C MET A 62 -17.19 17.08 4.97
N PRO A 63 -17.51 18.37 5.11
CA PRO A 63 -18.87 18.87 4.94
C PRO A 63 -19.30 18.89 3.47
N ASP A 64 -20.59 19.11 3.26
CA ASP A 64 -21.13 19.59 1.99
C ASP A 64 -20.79 21.07 1.77
N THR A 65 -20.98 21.54 0.54
CA THR A 65 -20.63 22.89 0.14
C THR A 65 -21.46 23.92 0.89
N ASP A 66 -20.80 24.84 1.59
CA ASP A 66 -21.42 25.97 2.29
C ASP A 66 -20.48 27.20 2.27
N PHE A 67 -20.74 28.11 1.33
CA PHE A 67 -19.93 29.32 1.17
C PHE A 67 -20.07 30.30 2.34
N ASP A 68 -21.23 30.33 3.00
CA ASP A 68 -21.42 31.21 4.16
C ASP A 68 -20.61 30.70 5.35
N MET A 69 -20.63 29.38 5.59
CA MET A 69 -19.79 28.75 6.61
C MET A 69 -18.30 28.95 6.29
N ALA A 70 -17.87 28.66 5.06
CA ALA A 70 -16.49 28.90 4.63
C ALA A 70 -16.05 30.35 4.89
N TRP A 71 -16.90 31.31 4.55
CA TRP A 71 -16.60 32.72 4.77
C TRP A 71 -16.56 33.08 6.24
N SER A 72 -17.48 32.55 7.05
CA SER A 72 -17.50 32.80 8.49
C SER A 72 -16.22 32.30 9.19
N ILE A 73 -15.70 31.14 8.79
CA ILE A 73 -14.44 30.58 9.29
C ILE A 73 -13.27 31.50 8.95
N LEU A 74 -13.20 31.94 7.68
CA LEU A 74 -12.18 32.87 7.22
C LEU A 74 -12.26 34.21 7.97
N GLN A 75 -13.45 34.78 8.14
CA GLN A 75 -13.62 36.03 8.88
C GLN A 75 -13.18 35.91 10.34
N ALA A 76 -13.54 34.81 11.00
CA ALA A 76 -13.11 34.53 12.37
C ALA A 76 -11.58 34.40 12.49
N ALA A 77 -10.92 33.90 11.44
CA ALA A 77 -9.48 33.78 11.37
C ALA A 77 -8.75 35.08 10.95
N GLY A 78 -9.46 36.17 10.67
CA GLY A 78 -8.89 37.48 10.33
C GLY A 78 -8.83 37.77 8.82
N TYR A 79 -9.46 36.95 7.99
CA TYR A 79 -9.58 37.25 6.56
C TYR A 79 -10.71 38.25 6.31
N TYR A 80 -10.48 39.16 5.37
CA TYR A 80 -11.45 40.17 4.98
C TYR A 80 -11.22 40.63 3.54
N VAL A 81 -12.26 41.15 2.89
CA VAL A 81 -12.11 41.78 1.57
C VAL A 81 -11.67 43.23 1.77
N ASN A 82 -10.48 43.57 1.31
CA ASN A 82 -9.94 44.91 1.45
C ASN A 82 -10.71 45.90 0.55
N PRO A 83 -11.29 46.98 1.11
CA PRO A 83 -12.11 47.91 0.34
C PRO A 83 -11.32 48.76 -0.68
N ASP A 84 -9.99 48.85 -0.55
CA ASP A 84 -9.16 49.70 -1.40
C ASP A 84 -8.84 49.02 -2.75
N ASP A 85 -8.70 47.70 -2.77
CA ASP A 85 -8.37 46.92 -3.98
C ASP A 85 -9.32 45.77 -4.28
N ASN A 86 -10.36 45.58 -3.45
CA ASN A 86 -11.33 44.48 -3.49
C ASN A 86 -10.67 43.10 -3.49
N TRP A 87 -9.51 42.95 -2.83
CA TRP A 87 -8.79 41.69 -2.78
C TRP A 87 -8.96 41.01 -1.41
N LEU A 88 -8.83 39.69 -1.34
CA LEU A 88 -8.84 38.96 -0.07
C LEU A 88 -7.53 39.19 0.70
N HIS A 89 -7.64 39.80 1.87
CA HIS A 89 -6.54 40.06 2.77
C HIS A 89 -6.72 39.27 4.07
N TRP A 90 -5.64 39.14 4.83
CA TRP A 90 -5.63 38.60 6.18
C TRP A 90 -4.91 39.57 7.13
N THR A 91 -5.41 39.70 8.35
CA THR A 91 -4.79 40.52 9.39
C THR A 91 -4.85 39.88 10.77
N ASP A 92 -3.76 40.01 11.53
CA ASP A 92 -3.72 39.74 12.98
C ASP A 92 -3.90 41.02 13.82
N GLY A 93 -4.33 42.12 13.19
CA GLY A 93 -4.43 43.45 13.79
C GLY A 93 -3.12 44.24 13.81
N VAL A 94 -2.00 43.63 13.39
CA VAL A 94 -0.68 44.29 13.27
C VAL A 94 -0.17 44.24 11.84
N ARG A 95 -0.22 43.05 11.22
CA ARG A 95 0.15 42.80 9.83
C ARG A 95 -1.10 42.79 8.97
N ASP A 96 -0.91 43.16 7.72
CA ASP A 96 -1.92 43.05 6.68
C ASP A 96 -1.27 42.35 5.48
N ILE A 97 -1.80 41.18 5.14
CA ILE A 97 -1.24 40.32 4.11
C ILE A 97 -2.27 40.13 3.01
N LYS A 98 -1.94 40.65 1.82
CA LYS A 98 -2.66 40.35 0.59
C LYS A 98 -2.48 38.87 0.22
N VAL A 99 -3.56 38.09 0.16
CA VAL A 99 -3.49 36.66 -0.16
C VAL A 99 -3.05 36.47 -1.61
N ARG A 100 -2.06 35.61 -1.87
CA ARG A 100 -1.52 35.40 -3.23
C ARG A 100 -2.40 34.48 -4.08
N ASN A 101 -2.23 34.57 -5.40
CA ASN A 101 -2.74 33.56 -6.33
C ASN A 101 -2.06 32.21 -6.07
N MET A 102 -2.75 31.12 -6.42
CA MET A 102 -2.27 29.76 -6.18
C MET A 102 -2.38 28.87 -7.42
N GLU A 103 -1.53 27.86 -7.49
CA GLU A 103 -1.47 26.89 -8.59
C GLU A 103 -1.75 25.46 -8.11
N VAL A 104 -2.63 24.75 -8.83
CA VAL A 104 -2.92 23.33 -8.60
C VAL A 104 -2.19 22.50 -9.65
N TRP A 105 -1.13 21.83 -9.22
CA TRP A 105 -0.26 21.05 -10.08
C TRP A 105 -0.77 19.63 -10.26
N TYR A 106 -0.69 19.09 -11.47
CA TYR A 106 -1.11 17.72 -11.77
C TYR A 106 -0.24 17.13 -12.89
N SER A 107 -0.26 15.79 -13.04
CA SER A 107 0.56 15.12 -14.04
C SER A 107 -0.02 15.35 -15.44
N THR A 108 0.80 15.81 -16.37
CA THR A 108 0.38 16.08 -17.76
C THR A 108 -0.28 14.85 -18.37
N GLY A 109 -1.48 15.02 -18.93
CA GLY A 109 -2.25 13.92 -19.52
C GLY A 109 -3.12 13.15 -18.52
N ALA A 110 -3.07 13.48 -17.23
CA ALA A 110 -4.01 12.96 -16.23
C ALA A 110 -5.37 13.66 -16.37
N LEU A 111 -6.16 13.19 -17.35
CA LEU A 111 -7.46 13.75 -17.72
C LEU A 111 -8.44 13.88 -16.55
N TYR A 112 -8.32 13.02 -15.54
CA TYR A 112 -9.09 13.08 -14.30
C TYR A 112 -8.97 14.45 -13.61
N TRP A 113 -7.75 14.97 -13.50
CA TRP A 113 -7.50 16.29 -12.91
C TRP A 113 -7.82 17.44 -13.88
N GLU A 114 -7.57 17.24 -15.18
CA GLU A 114 -7.80 18.26 -16.21
C GLU A 114 -9.28 18.57 -16.46
N ARG A 115 -10.15 17.57 -16.30
CA ARG A 115 -11.56 17.63 -16.74
C ARG A 115 -12.57 17.25 -15.68
N GLY A 116 -12.15 16.57 -14.61
CA GLY A 116 -13.00 16.16 -13.51
C GLY A 116 -12.73 17.00 -12.26
N PRO A 117 -12.50 16.39 -11.09
CA PRO A 117 -12.49 17.12 -9.83
C PRO A 117 -11.31 18.08 -9.64
N GLY A 118 -10.23 17.97 -10.42
CA GLY A 118 -9.16 18.97 -10.39
C GLY A 118 -9.61 20.34 -10.91
N VAL A 119 -10.34 20.38 -12.03
CA VAL A 119 -10.95 21.63 -12.53
C VAL A 119 -12.12 22.07 -11.66
N GLY A 120 -12.85 21.11 -11.08
CA GLY A 120 -13.91 21.33 -10.10
C GLY A 120 -13.44 22.12 -8.88
N PHE A 121 -12.35 21.68 -8.26
CA PHE A 121 -11.73 22.33 -7.11
C PHE A 121 -11.32 23.78 -7.42
N VAL A 122 -10.62 24.00 -8.54
CA VAL A 122 -10.20 25.34 -8.99
C VAL A 122 -11.41 26.24 -9.27
N ARG A 123 -12.44 25.71 -9.92
CA ARG A 123 -13.68 26.43 -10.21
C ARG A 123 -14.39 26.85 -8.93
N ALA A 124 -14.56 25.94 -7.99
CA ALA A 124 -15.23 26.20 -6.71
C ALA A 124 -14.55 27.32 -5.91
N PHE A 125 -13.21 27.31 -5.85
CA PHE A 125 -12.46 28.39 -5.20
C PHE A 125 -12.68 29.75 -5.87
N ASN A 126 -12.57 29.84 -7.20
CA ASN A 126 -12.73 31.10 -7.92
C ASN A 126 -14.19 31.64 -7.83
N GLU A 127 -15.18 30.74 -7.80
CA GLU A 127 -16.58 31.09 -7.52
C GLU A 127 -16.75 31.66 -6.10
N PHE A 128 -16.13 31.03 -5.09
CA PHE A 128 -16.16 31.52 -3.72
C PHE A 128 -15.54 32.91 -3.57
N ILE A 129 -14.40 33.18 -4.22
CA ILE A 129 -13.78 34.50 -4.22
C ILE A 129 -14.71 35.57 -4.82
N SER A 130 -15.42 35.22 -5.89
CA SER A 130 -16.44 36.10 -6.48
C SER A 130 -17.65 36.29 -5.55
N TYR A 131 -18.06 35.22 -4.85
CA TYR A 131 -19.17 35.21 -3.91
C TYR A 131 -18.97 36.21 -2.75
N ILE A 132 -17.76 36.24 -2.18
CA ILE A 132 -17.42 37.19 -1.11
C ILE A 132 -17.18 38.62 -1.61
N GLY A 133 -17.31 38.86 -2.92
CA GLY A 133 -17.14 40.18 -3.54
C GLY A 133 -15.68 40.57 -3.80
N ALA A 134 -14.74 39.62 -3.74
CA ALA A 134 -13.34 39.86 -4.03
C ALA A 134 -13.01 39.66 -5.52
N VAL A 135 -11.99 40.35 -6.02
CA VAL A 135 -11.44 40.18 -7.39
C VAL A 135 -10.22 39.25 -7.42
N GLY A 136 -9.80 38.74 -6.27
CA GLY A 136 -8.71 37.78 -6.11
C GLY A 136 -8.51 37.38 -4.64
N PRO A 137 -7.71 36.32 -4.39
CA PRO A 137 -6.86 35.59 -5.32
C PRO A 137 -7.60 34.65 -6.27
N THR A 138 -6.89 34.08 -7.23
CA THR A 138 -7.38 33.00 -8.10
C THR A 138 -6.57 31.73 -7.93
N MET A 139 -7.21 30.58 -8.12
CA MET A 139 -6.54 29.30 -8.37
C MET A 139 -6.50 28.99 -9.87
N THR A 140 -5.42 28.36 -10.33
CA THR A 140 -5.28 27.87 -11.72
C THR A 140 -4.67 26.47 -11.76
N LEU A 141 -5.04 25.69 -12.77
CA LEU A 141 -4.44 24.38 -13.04
C LEU A 141 -3.09 24.54 -13.75
N LYS A 142 -2.09 23.76 -13.35
CA LYS A 142 -0.76 23.75 -13.97
C LYS A 142 -0.26 22.31 -14.26
N PRO A 143 -0.24 21.88 -15.52
CA PRO A 143 0.32 20.57 -15.87
C PRO A 143 1.83 20.54 -15.61
N GLN A 144 2.30 19.44 -15.05
CA GLN A 144 3.71 19.16 -14.78
C GLN A 144 4.08 17.76 -15.26
N THR A 145 5.37 17.47 -15.41
CA THR A 145 5.80 16.08 -15.61
C THR A 145 5.69 15.30 -14.29
N PHE A 146 5.43 13.99 -14.35
CA PHE A 146 5.36 13.16 -13.14
C PHE A 146 6.64 13.25 -12.29
N TYR A 147 7.80 13.23 -12.94
CA TYR A 147 9.09 13.39 -12.26
C TYR A 147 9.21 14.73 -11.51
N THR A 148 8.76 15.82 -12.12
CA THR A 148 8.72 17.15 -11.46
C THR A 148 7.82 17.11 -10.23
N LEU A 149 6.62 16.52 -10.33
CA LEU A 149 5.70 16.41 -9.20
C LEU A 149 6.33 15.63 -8.03
N VAL A 150 6.85 14.43 -8.30
CA VAL A 150 7.45 13.57 -7.26
C VAL A 150 8.62 14.28 -6.59
N THR A 151 9.51 14.90 -7.37
CA THR A 151 10.68 15.61 -6.81
C THR A 151 10.24 16.78 -5.91
N GLN A 152 9.20 17.50 -6.32
CA GLN A 152 8.69 18.64 -5.57
C GLN A 152 7.94 18.19 -4.31
N LEU A 153 7.13 17.14 -4.40
CA LEU A 153 6.41 16.53 -3.28
C LEU A 153 7.36 15.95 -2.23
N MET A 154 8.38 15.20 -2.66
CA MET A 154 9.25 14.39 -1.79
C MET A 154 10.47 15.13 -1.23
N ILE A 155 10.90 16.24 -1.85
CA ILE A 155 12.18 16.90 -1.50
C ILE A 155 12.02 18.39 -1.22
N TYR A 156 11.46 19.13 -2.17
CA TYR A 156 11.57 20.60 -2.17
C TYR A 156 10.39 21.30 -1.52
N ARG A 157 9.19 20.72 -1.63
CA ARG A 157 7.90 21.27 -1.20
C ARG A 157 7.64 22.69 -1.67
N ASP A 158 7.97 22.96 -2.93
CA ASP A 158 7.79 24.26 -3.57
C ASP A 158 6.61 24.22 -4.56
N TYR A 159 5.40 24.21 -4.01
CA TYR A 159 4.13 24.18 -4.72
C TYR A 159 3.00 24.62 -3.77
N ASP A 160 1.81 24.92 -4.32
CA ASP A 160 0.62 25.19 -3.52
C ASP A 160 -0.19 23.92 -3.30
N PHE A 161 -0.60 23.28 -4.40
CA PHE A 161 -1.26 21.98 -4.38
C PHE A 161 -0.63 21.07 -5.43
N ILE A 162 -0.43 19.80 -5.07
CA ILE A 162 -0.10 18.72 -6.00
C ILE A 162 -1.21 17.67 -5.92
N CYS A 163 -1.78 17.32 -7.07
CA CYS A 163 -2.70 16.21 -7.21
C CYS A 163 -1.92 14.90 -7.40
N ILE A 164 -2.07 13.97 -6.47
CA ILE A 164 -1.49 12.63 -6.53
C ILE A 164 -2.52 11.60 -6.09
N GLY A 165 -2.49 10.43 -6.72
CA GLY A 165 -3.25 9.26 -6.26
C GLY A 165 -2.36 8.39 -5.38
N LEU A 166 -2.87 7.98 -4.21
CA LEU A 166 -2.25 6.97 -3.39
C LEU A 166 -2.82 5.61 -3.76
N THR A 167 -1.95 4.62 -3.98
CA THR A 167 -2.33 3.24 -4.31
C THR A 167 -1.65 2.28 -3.35
N GLY A 168 -2.25 1.13 -3.08
CA GLY A 168 -1.62 0.09 -2.27
C GLY A 168 -1.62 0.38 -0.77
N LEU A 169 -2.62 1.10 -0.25
CA LEU A 169 -2.77 1.40 1.19
C LEU A 169 -3.01 0.16 2.07
N GLY A 170 -3.21 -1.03 1.49
CA GLY A 170 -3.44 -2.26 2.24
C GLY A 170 -4.80 -2.29 2.97
N ARG A 171 -4.93 -3.20 3.95
CA ARG A 171 -6.13 -3.34 4.81
C ARG A 171 -6.01 -2.57 6.12
N TYR A 172 -4.80 -2.17 6.49
CA TYR A 172 -4.47 -1.53 7.75
C TYR A 172 -4.26 -0.03 7.57
N VAL A 173 -4.17 0.70 8.68
CA VAL A 173 -4.01 2.16 8.71
C VAL A 173 -2.65 2.62 9.24
N ASP A 174 -1.67 1.71 9.29
CA ASP A 174 -0.29 2.00 9.67
C ASP A 174 0.39 3.00 8.73
N TRP A 175 -0.06 3.10 7.47
CA TRP A 175 0.34 4.14 6.53
C TRP A 175 0.06 5.57 7.04
N LEU A 176 -0.84 5.76 8.03
CA LEU A 176 -1.01 7.06 8.69
C LEU A 176 0.26 7.51 9.39
N TYR A 177 1.05 6.60 9.96
CA TYR A 177 2.37 6.91 10.51
C TYR A 177 3.30 7.46 9.43
N ASP A 178 3.38 6.76 8.30
CA ASP A 178 4.27 7.15 7.21
C ASP A 178 3.96 8.55 6.67
N LEU A 179 2.68 8.90 6.57
CA LEU A 179 2.26 10.17 5.98
C LEU A 179 2.10 11.33 6.98
N LEU A 180 1.91 11.08 8.29
CA LEU A 180 1.57 12.12 9.28
C LEU A 180 2.56 12.23 10.45
N HIS A 181 3.38 11.22 10.73
CA HIS A 181 4.33 11.29 11.83
C HIS A 181 5.50 12.23 11.50
N SER A 182 5.93 13.05 12.45
CA SER A 182 6.97 14.07 12.24
C SER A 182 8.34 13.48 11.90
N SER A 183 8.62 12.25 12.36
CA SER A 183 9.87 11.53 12.06
C SER A 183 10.05 11.19 10.58
N THR A 184 8.95 11.13 9.82
CA THR A 184 8.96 10.81 8.39
C THR A 184 9.02 12.07 7.53
N ASP A 185 9.07 13.26 8.14
CA ASP A 185 9.40 14.52 7.47
C ASP A 185 10.92 14.61 7.20
N VAL A 186 11.36 13.84 6.21
CA VAL A 186 12.73 13.83 5.69
C VAL A 186 12.69 13.86 4.16
N PRO A 187 13.77 14.25 3.45
CA PRO A 187 13.83 14.11 2.01
C PRO A 187 13.57 12.66 1.58
N TRP A 188 12.64 12.46 0.64
CA TRP A 188 12.09 11.14 0.24
C TRP A 188 11.23 10.43 1.29
N GLY A 189 10.88 11.11 2.38
CA GLY A 189 9.93 10.65 3.38
C GLY A 189 8.48 10.87 2.93
N TRP A 190 7.60 10.04 3.49
CA TRP A 190 6.19 9.96 3.08
C TRP A 190 5.32 11.05 3.72
N ASN A 191 5.75 11.71 4.80
CA ASN A 191 5.13 12.94 5.30
C ASN A 191 5.46 14.10 4.38
N PHE A 192 4.93 14.04 3.16
CA PHE A 192 5.15 15.03 2.12
C PHE A 192 4.37 16.33 2.37
N CYS A 193 3.38 16.32 3.27
CA CYS A 193 2.72 17.54 3.74
C CYS A 193 3.58 18.34 4.74
N GLY A 194 4.61 17.71 5.33
CA GLY A 194 5.52 18.33 6.30
C GLY A 194 4.82 18.74 7.59
N ILE A 195 3.80 17.97 8.01
CA ILE A 195 3.07 18.24 9.24
C ILE A 195 3.90 17.81 10.45
N HIS A 196 3.91 18.67 11.48
CA HIS A 196 4.53 18.40 12.77
C HIS A 196 3.49 18.68 13.84
N ASP A 197 2.83 17.64 14.31
CA ASP A 197 1.78 17.73 15.32
C ASP A 197 1.95 16.62 16.38
N PRO A 198 2.08 16.98 17.67
CA PRO A 198 2.39 16.00 18.71
C PRO A 198 1.24 15.00 18.97
N ASP A 199 -0.01 15.36 18.65
CA ASP A 199 -1.14 14.44 18.80
C ASP A 199 -1.10 13.41 17.67
N PHE A 200 -0.81 13.83 16.44
CA PHE A 200 -0.56 12.91 15.33
C PHE A 200 0.63 11.99 15.60
N ASP A 201 1.75 12.51 16.11
CA ASP A 201 2.90 11.67 16.48
C ASP A 201 2.48 10.58 17.47
N THR A 202 1.79 10.98 18.55
CA THR A 202 1.33 10.06 19.60
C THR A 202 0.37 9.00 19.07
N TRP A 203 -0.68 9.40 18.35
CA TRP A 203 -1.70 8.46 17.89
C TRP A 203 -1.19 7.54 16.77
N THR A 204 -0.40 8.06 15.84
CA THR A 204 0.16 7.20 14.78
C THR A 204 1.23 6.25 15.32
N GLU A 205 1.96 6.60 16.38
CA GLU A 205 2.84 5.66 17.09
C GLU A 205 2.02 4.54 17.77
N ILE A 206 0.87 4.86 18.40
CA ILE A 206 -0.06 3.85 18.93
C ILE A 206 -0.56 2.93 17.82
N ILE A 207 -0.98 3.49 16.68
CA ILE A 207 -1.45 2.72 15.53
C ILE A 207 -0.39 1.72 15.09
N LEU A 208 0.87 2.15 14.99
CA LEU A 208 1.98 1.31 14.52
C LEU A 208 2.40 0.24 15.53
N THR A 209 2.36 0.57 16.83
CA THR A 209 3.05 -0.21 17.87
C THR A 209 2.16 -0.92 18.88
N SER A 210 0.86 -0.61 18.97
CA SER A 210 0.00 -1.28 19.94
C SER A 210 -0.28 -2.75 19.57
N LEU A 211 -0.49 -3.57 20.60
CA LEU A 211 -1.02 -4.94 20.50
C LEU A 211 -2.53 -5.01 20.78
N ASN A 212 -3.17 -3.87 21.09
CA ASN A 212 -4.58 -3.77 21.42
C ASN A 212 -5.36 -3.13 20.27
N VAL A 213 -6.22 -3.91 19.61
CA VAL A 213 -7.02 -3.45 18.46
C VAL A 213 -7.91 -2.26 18.82
N ASP A 214 -8.49 -2.21 20.02
CA ASP A 214 -9.38 -1.13 20.43
C ASP A 214 -8.62 0.21 20.57
N GLU A 215 -7.38 0.17 21.07
CA GLU A 215 -6.51 1.35 21.14
C GLU A 215 -6.13 1.87 19.75
N ILE A 216 -5.88 0.95 18.80
CA ILE A 216 -5.57 1.32 17.41
C ILE A 216 -6.79 1.97 16.74
N ILE A 217 -7.99 1.42 16.94
CA ILE A 217 -9.23 2.00 16.39
C ILE A 217 -9.48 3.40 16.97
N GLU A 218 -9.32 3.58 18.28
CA GLU A 218 -9.48 4.89 18.92
C GLU A 218 -8.44 5.89 18.40
N ALA A 219 -7.16 5.50 18.31
CA ALA A 219 -6.11 6.34 17.75
C ALA A 219 -6.38 6.72 16.28
N ALA A 220 -6.83 5.77 15.45
CA ALA A 220 -7.18 6.02 14.06
C ALA A 220 -8.37 7.00 13.92
N SER A 221 -9.40 6.88 14.76
CA SER A 221 -10.53 7.82 14.79
C SER A 221 -10.07 9.22 15.23
N ASN A 222 -9.22 9.33 16.25
CA ASN A 222 -8.66 10.61 16.69
C ASN A 222 -7.83 11.31 15.59
N VAL A 223 -7.01 10.54 14.86
CA VAL A 223 -6.28 11.05 13.69
C VAL A 223 -7.26 11.56 12.64
N GLN A 224 -8.29 10.80 12.28
CA GLN A 224 -9.30 11.20 11.30
C GLN A 224 -10.03 12.50 11.73
N TYR A 225 -10.40 12.63 13.01
CA TYR A 225 -11.13 13.78 13.53
C TYR A 225 -10.29 15.05 13.40
N LYS A 226 -9.07 15.02 13.95
CA LYS A 226 -8.15 16.16 13.91
C LYS A 226 -7.72 16.48 12.48
N PHE A 227 -7.54 15.45 11.65
CA PHE A 227 -7.29 15.61 10.22
C PHE A 227 -8.41 16.39 9.55
N VAL A 228 -9.68 15.99 9.69
CA VAL A 228 -10.78 16.61 8.94
C VAL A 228 -11.16 17.97 9.50
N TYR A 229 -11.22 18.12 10.82
CA TYR A 229 -11.84 19.28 11.46
C TYR A 229 -10.85 20.32 12.01
N GLU A 230 -9.56 19.98 12.17
CA GLU A 230 -8.59 20.91 12.78
C GLU A 230 -7.42 21.27 11.85
N LEU A 231 -6.96 20.35 11.00
CA LEU A 231 -5.71 20.54 10.25
C LEU A 231 -5.87 20.46 8.72
N LEU A 232 -6.58 19.48 8.18
CA LEU A 232 -6.73 19.19 6.75
C LEU A 232 -5.41 19.36 5.95
N PRO A 233 -4.34 18.61 6.28
CA PRO A 233 -3.01 18.79 5.68
C PRO A 233 -2.96 18.41 4.19
N TRP A 234 -3.83 17.49 3.75
CA TRP A 234 -4.16 17.28 2.35
C TRP A 234 -5.68 17.14 2.20
N PHE A 235 -6.15 17.18 0.96
CA PHE A 235 -7.56 17.19 0.64
C PHE A 235 -7.96 15.83 0.05
N PRO A 236 -8.69 14.96 0.77
CA PRO A 236 -9.19 13.71 0.22
C PRO A 236 -10.06 13.99 -1.01
N MET A 237 -9.82 13.29 -2.12
CA MET A 237 -10.51 13.56 -3.39
C MET A 237 -11.54 12.49 -3.73
N SER A 238 -11.08 11.28 -4.04
CA SER A 238 -11.95 10.17 -4.41
C SER A 238 -11.36 8.84 -3.96
N ALA A 239 -12.23 7.84 -3.86
CA ALA A 239 -11.86 6.44 -3.79
C ALA A 239 -12.53 5.67 -4.93
N GLY A 240 -11.82 4.70 -5.49
CA GLY A 240 -12.29 3.85 -6.59
C GLY A 240 -12.76 2.48 -6.09
N LEU A 241 -13.73 1.90 -6.81
CA LEU A 241 -14.04 0.48 -6.78
C LEU A 241 -13.27 -0.20 -7.92
N GLU A 242 -12.52 -1.24 -7.59
CA GLU A 242 -11.83 -2.04 -8.60
C GLU A 242 -12.84 -2.95 -9.32
N PHE A 243 -12.81 -2.92 -10.66
CA PHE A 243 -13.58 -3.84 -11.49
C PHE A 243 -12.67 -4.49 -12.54
N SER A 244 -12.92 -5.77 -12.80
CA SER A 244 -12.28 -6.50 -13.90
C SER A 244 -13.33 -6.86 -14.93
N THR A 245 -12.98 -6.68 -16.20
CA THR A 245 -13.76 -7.25 -17.30
C THR A 245 -13.01 -8.48 -17.82
N VAL A 246 -13.74 -9.56 -18.04
CA VAL A 246 -13.18 -10.79 -18.59
C VAL A 246 -13.74 -11.00 -19.99
N ALA A 247 -12.84 -11.01 -20.97
CA ALA A 247 -13.20 -11.30 -22.35
C ALA A 247 -13.69 -12.74 -22.47
N ARG A 248 -14.74 -12.94 -23.27
CA ARG A 248 -15.17 -14.25 -23.75
C ARG A 248 -14.59 -14.43 -25.14
N ASP A 249 -13.97 -15.57 -25.41
CA ASP A 249 -13.54 -15.95 -26.75
C ASP A 249 -14.18 -17.28 -27.18
N ASP A 250 -13.65 -17.89 -28.24
CA ASP A 250 -14.13 -19.15 -28.80
C ASP A 250 -13.98 -20.35 -27.84
N ARG A 251 -13.16 -20.23 -26.79
CA ARG A 251 -13.02 -21.22 -25.70
C ARG A 251 -14.17 -21.14 -24.70
N GLY A 252 -14.97 -20.06 -24.75
CA GLY A 252 -16.20 -19.91 -23.98
C GLY A 252 -16.08 -18.97 -22.79
N GLU A 253 -16.64 -19.39 -21.65
CA GLU A 253 -16.71 -18.59 -20.43
C GLU A 253 -15.56 -18.93 -19.50
N LEU A 254 -14.90 -17.92 -18.96
CA LEU A 254 -13.97 -18.09 -17.85
C LEU A 254 -14.76 -18.21 -16.55
N MET A 255 -14.43 -19.21 -15.75
CA MET A 255 -15.13 -19.58 -14.52
C MET A 255 -14.25 -19.32 -13.29
N ASN A 256 -14.88 -19.11 -12.12
CA ASN A 256 -14.23 -18.88 -10.83
C ASN A 256 -13.35 -17.62 -10.75
N LEU A 257 -13.82 -16.54 -11.38
CA LEU A 257 -13.35 -15.21 -11.04
C LEU A 257 -14.03 -14.80 -9.72
N ILE A 258 -13.26 -14.64 -8.65
CA ILE A 258 -13.75 -14.38 -7.30
C ILE A 258 -13.64 -12.87 -7.03
N PRO A 259 -14.76 -12.12 -6.97
CA PRO A 259 -14.71 -10.70 -6.63
C PRO A 259 -14.48 -10.55 -5.13
N MET A 260 -13.33 -9.97 -4.74
CA MET A 260 -13.08 -9.53 -3.37
C MET A 260 -13.55 -8.08 -3.23
N PRO A 261 -14.38 -7.73 -2.23
CA PRO A 261 -14.72 -6.35 -1.93
C PRO A 261 -13.43 -5.52 -1.79
N ASN A 262 -13.40 -4.33 -2.40
CA ASN A 262 -12.28 -3.38 -2.37
C ASN A 262 -10.96 -3.81 -3.08
N TYR A 263 -10.75 -5.09 -3.36
CA TYR A 263 -9.56 -5.64 -4.03
C TYR A 263 -9.82 -6.13 -5.47
N GLY A 264 -11.09 -6.09 -5.90
CA GLY A 264 -11.49 -6.57 -7.20
C GLY A 264 -11.26 -8.07 -7.36
N SER A 265 -11.13 -8.50 -8.61
CA SER A 265 -11.09 -9.92 -8.95
C SER A 265 -9.70 -10.44 -9.36
N GLN A 266 -8.67 -9.60 -9.25
CA GLN A 266 -7.28 -9.98 -9.54
C GLN A 266 -6.57 -10.41 -8.26
N ASN A 267 -7.15 -11.36 -7.55
CA ASN A 267 -6.67 -11.85 -6.25
C ASN A 267 -6.25 -13.32 -6.32
N ASP A 268 -5.54 -13.78 -5.29
CA ASP A 268 -4.98 -15.13 -5.24
C ASP A 268 -6.04 -16.24 -5.35
N TRP A 269 -7.24 -16.03 -4.79
CA TRP A 269 -8.35 -16.99 -4.91
C TRP A 269 -8.79 -17.19 -6.34
N SER A 270 -8.92 -16.10 -7.08
CA SER A 270 -9.23 -16.14 -8.50
C SER A 270 -8.14 -16.92 -9.22
N TRP A 271 -6.87 -16.55 -9.06
CA TRP A 271 -5.77 -17.23 -9.76
C TRP A 271 -5.66 -18.73 -9.43
N MET A 272 -5.97 -19.16 -8.21
CA MET A 272 -5.97 -20.58 -7.83
C MET A 272 -7.08 -21.40 -8.49
N THR A 273 -8.21 -20.78 -8.85
CA THR A 273 -9.42 -21.50 -9.26
C THR A 273 -9.91 -21.16 -10.67
N LEU A 274 -9.32 -20.14 -11.31
CA LEU A 274 -9.66 -19.68 -12.65
C LEU A 274 -9.46 -20.79 -13.68
N HIS A 275 -10.48 -21.03 -14.52
CA HIS A 275 -10.40 -22.03 -15.58
C HIS A 275 -11.43 -21.76 -16.68
N TRP A 276 -11.18 -22.27 -17.89
CA TRP A 276 -12.20 -22.29 -18.93
C TRP A 276 -13.30 -23.28 -18.57
N LYS A 277 -14.55 -22.93 -18.89
CA LYS A 277 -15.70 -23.80 -18.65
C LYS A 277 -15.51 -25.17 -19.32
N GLY A 278 -15.40 -26.21 -18.50
CA GLY A 278 -15.19 -27.60 -18.96
C GLY A 278 -13.78 -28.13 -18.68
N ASP A 279 -12.81 -27.25 -18.41
CA ASP A 279 -11.40 -27.57 -18.23
C ASP A 279 -10.97 -27.38 -16.76
N TRP A 280 -11.59 -28.14 -15.83
CA TRP A 280 -11.25 -28.07 -14.41
C TRP A 280 -10.19 -29.11 -14.01
N PRO A 281 -9.21 -28.73 -13.16
CA PRO A 281 -8.78 -27.37 -12.81
C PRO A 281 -7.92 -26.76 -13.93
N GLY A 282 -7.58 -25.47 -13.85
CA GLY A 282 -6.82 -24.72 -14.88
C GLY A 282 -5.47 -25.35 -15.30
N GLY A 283 -4.72 -24.67 -16.19
CA GLY A 283 -3.51 -25.23 -16.81
C GLY A 283 -2.29 -24.31 -16.72
N SER A 284 -2.19 -23.36 -17.63
CA SER A 284 -1.20 -22.29 -17.57
C SER A 284 -1.88 -20.96 -17.81
N TYR A 285 -1.22 -19.87 -17.44
CA TYR A 285 -1.69 -18.55 -17.82
C TYR A 285 -0.52 -17.68 -18.29
N SER A 286 -0.82 -16.80 -19.23
CA SER A 286 0.07 -15.72 -19.67
C SER A 286 -0.50 -14.39 -19.25
N ARG A 287 0.36 -13.49 -18.79
CA ARG A 287 -0.02 -12.12 -18.41
C ARG A 287 0.82 -11.13 -19.16
N ALA A 288 0.17 -10.29 -19.96
CA ALA A 288 0.76 -9.08 -20.48
C ALA A 288 1.02 -8.09 -19.33
N LEU A 289 2.24 -7.62 -19.22
CA LEU A 289 2.68 -6.63 -18.24
C LEU A 289 2.64 -5.24 -18.88
N GLY A 290 2.43 -4.21 -18.06
CA GLY A 290 2.44 -2.82 -18.52
C GLY A 290 3.84 -2.29 -18.84
N ASP A 291 4.88 -2.92 -18.29
CA ASP A 291 6.29 -2.63 -18.53
C ASP A 291 7.16 -3.86 -18.20
N GLU A 292 8.46 -3.77 -18.45
CA GLU A 292 9.45 -4.82 -18.15
C GLU A 292 9.62 -5.03 -16.62
N PRO A 293 9.66 -6.28 -16.14
CA PRO A 293 10.04 -6.56 -14.75
C PRO A 293 11.53 -6.29 -14.55
N HIS A 294 11.94 -5.89 -13.35
CA HIS A 294 13.32 -5.49 -13.12
C HIS A 294 14.27 -6.71 -13.03
N THR A 295 14.12 -7.53 -11.99
CA THR A 295 15.03 -8.67 -11.74
C THR A 295 14.31 -10.00 -11.64
N LEU A 296 13.03 -10.01 -11.30
CA LEU A 296 12.30 -11.18 -10.78
C LEU A 296 13.07 -11.92 -9.67
N ASN A 297 13.92 -11.20 -8.94
CA ASN A 297 14.52 -11.67 -7.71
C ASN A 297 13.60 -11.22 -6.55
N PRO A 298 12.99 -12.13 -5.78
CA PRO A 298 12.08 -11.77 -4.69
C PRO A 298 12.69 -10.77 -3.68
N TRP A 299 14.01 -10.75 -3.55
CA TRP A 299 14.74 -9.87 -2.62
C TRP A 299 15.07 -8.48 -3.18
N ASN A 300 14.97 -8.29 -4.50
CA ASN A 300 15.40 -7.07 -5.19
C ASN A 300 14.42 -6.61 -6.30
N GLU A 301 13.26 -7.23 -6.43
CA GLU A 301 12.21 -6.81 -7.35
C GLU A 301 11.37 -5.70 -6.72
N ASP A 302 11.36 -4.53 -7.35
CA ASP A 302 10.67 -3.34 -6.88
C ASP A 302 9.50 -2.91 -7.79
N THR A 303 9.33 -3.55 -8.94
CA THR A 303 8.26 -3.20 -9.89
C THR A 303 6.98 -3.98 -9.62
N LEU A 304 5.83 -3.31 -9.77
CA LEU A 304 4.52 -3.99 -9.77
C LEU A 304 4.47 -5.12 -10.80
N TYR A 305 5.12 -4.93 -11.96
CA TYR A 305 5.12 -5.88 -13.07
C TYR A 305 5.82 -7.19 -12.74
N GLY A 306 6.97 -7.14 -12.06
CA GLY A 306 7.65 -8.35 -11.59
C GLY A 306 6.83 -9.11 -10.57
N TRP A 307 6.21 -8.41 -9.63
CA TRP A 307 5.37 -9.00 -8.59
C TRP A 307 4.11 -9.68 -9.13
N GLN A 308 3.53 -9.17 -10.23
CA GLN A 308 2.41 -9.83 -10.90
C GLN A 308 2.71 -11.27 -11.36
N LEU A 309 3.99 -11.62 -11.55
CA LEU A 309 4.46 -12.99 -11.83
C LEU A 309 4.93 -13.70 -10.55
N LEU A 310 5.71 -13.03 -9.69
CA LEU A 310 6.23 -13.63 -8.46
C LEU A 310 5.10 -14.07 -7.49
N ASP A 311 4.04 -13.26 -7.34
CA ASP A 311 2.87 -13.58 -6.48
C ASP A 311 2.11 -14.85 -6.90
N ARG A 312 2.46 -15.44 -8.05
CA ARG A 312 1.83 -16.63 -8.60
C ARG A 312 2.68 -17.86 -8.30
N ALA A 313 3.98 -17.66 -8.13
CA ALA A 313 4.94 -18.66 -7.73
C ALA A 313 5.17 -18.70 -6.21
N ILE A 314 5.01 -17.58 -5.52
CA ILE A 314 5.26 -17.42 -4.09
C ILE A 314 3.94 -17.17 -3.39
N VAL A 315 3.74 -17.81 -2.24
CA VAL A 315 2.57 -17.59 -1.38
C VAL A 315 3.02 -17.27 0.04
N GLY A 316 2.23 -16.47 0.74
CA GLY A 316 2.46 -16.14 2.14
C GLY A 316 1.98 -17.23 3.10
N LEU A 317 2.26 -17.03 4.39
CA LEU A 317 1.82 -17.93 5.46
C LEU A 317 0.32 -17.85 5.74
N LEU A 318 -0.26 -16.67 5.56
CA LEU A 318 -1.68 -16.38 5.80
C LEU A 318 -2.39 -16.11 4.47
N GLY A 319 -3.68 -16.41 4.43
CA GLY A 319 -4.58 -16.04 3.35
C GLY A 319 -5.50 -14.93 3.81
N VAL A 320 -6.13 -14.23 2.87
CA VAL A 320 -7.15 -13.22 3.16
C VAL A 320 -8.50 -13.78 2.75
N GLU A 321 -9.46 -13.89 3.66
CA GLU A 321 -10.80 -14.38 3.30
C GLU A 321 -11.45 -13.40 2.30
N PRO A 322 -11.96 -13.90 1.15
CA PRO A 322 -12.34 -13.04 0.04
C PRO A 322 -13.51 -12.09 0.30
N TYR A 323 -14.34 -12.33 1.30
CA TYR A 323 -15.53 -11.54 1.61
C TYR A 323 -15.40 -10.73 2.90
N THR A 324 -14.85 -11.32 3.96
CA THR A 324 -14.64 -10.64 5.25
C THR A 324 -13.33 -9.86 5.31
N LEU A 325 -12.42 -10.10 4.35
CA LEU A 325 -11.09 -9.48 4.27
C LEU A 325 -10.24 -9.71 5.53
N THR A 326 -10.56 -10.71 6.35
CA THR A 326 -9.81 -11.07 7.54
C THR A 326 -8.69 -12.06 7.22
N ASN A 327 -7.62 -12.05 8.00
CA ASN A 327 -6.62 -13.11 7.92
C ASN A 327 -7.24 -14.46 8.25
N ILE A 328 -6.92 -15.46 7.44
CA ILE A 328 -7.27 -16.85 7.65
C ILE A 328 -6.03 -17.74 7.56
N PRO A 329 -6.04 -18.90 8.24
CA PRO A 329 -5.03 -19.92 8.05
C PRO A 329 -4.83 -20.28 6.57
N PHE A 330 -3.57 -20.45 6.16
CA PHE A 330 -3.19 -20.87 4.81
C PHE A 330 -2.07 -21.91 4.83
N VAL A 331 -0.80 -21.51 4.66
CA VAL A 331 0.35 -22.39 4.93
C VAL A 331 0.56 -22.53 6.44
N ALA A 332 0.44 -21.43 7.17
CA ALA A 332 0.34 -21.46 8.62
C ALA A 332 -1.11 -21.77 9.01
N THR A 333 -1.26 -22.76 9.89
CA THR A 333 -2.54 -23.21 10.44
C THR A 333 -2.97 -22.41 11.66
N TYR A 334 -2.00 -21.79 12.33
CA TYR A 334 -2.20 -20.93 13.50
C TYR A 334 -1.03 -19.97 13.64
N TYR A 335 -1.29 -18.81 14.24
CA TYR A 335 -0.27 -17.85 14.64
C TYR A 335 -0.68 -17.13 15.93
N GLU A 336 0.30 -16.59 16.63
CA GLU A 336 0.11 -15.76 17.81
C GLU A 336 1.13 -14.63 17.83
N VAL A 337 0.72 -13.47 18.35
CA VAL A 337 1.57 -12.30 18.58
C VAL A 337 1.52 -12.01 20.08
N GLU A 338 2.68 -12.03 20.73
CA GLU A 338 2.78 -11.85 22.18
C GLU A 338 3.85 -10.80 22.53
N PRO A 339 3.67 -10.05 23.64
CA PRO A 339 4.73 -9.19 24.16
C PRO A 339 5.99 -9.99 24.47
N TRP A 340 7.15 -9.39 24.22
CA TRP A 340 8.45 -10.00 24.44
C TRP A 340 9.42 -9.03 25.12
N VAL A 341 10.21 -9.56 26.05
CA VAL A 341 11.32 -8.85 26.71
C VAL A 341 12.58 -9.64 26.43
N SER A 342 13.62 -8.96 25.94
CA SER A 342 14.87 -9.62 25.60
C SER A 342 15.69 -9.97 26.83
N ILE A 343 16.75 -10.76 26.61
CA ILE A 343 17.85 -10.86 27.57
C ILE A 343 18.46 -9.46 27.86
N PRO A 344 19.05 -9.24 29.05
CA PRO A 344 19.58 -7.92 29.43
C PRO A 344 20.60 -7.32 28.45
N GLU A 345 21.36 -8.16 27.75
CA GLU A 345 22.39 -7.74 26.80
C GLU A 345 21.82 -7.03 25.56
N LEU A 346 20.58 -7.33 25.18
CA LEU A 346 19.89 -6.71 24.05
C LEU A 346 19.04 -5.49 24.47
N GLY A 347 18.67 -5.39 25.76
CA GLY A 347 18.05 -4.19 26.34
C GLY A 347 16.65 -3.83 25.81
N ILE A 348 15.90 -4.79 25.27
CA ILE A 348 14.55 -4.59 24.73
C ILE A 348 13.53 -4.91 25.83
N GLU A 349 12.94 -3.88 26.41
CA GLU A 349 11.94 -4.00 27.49
C GLU A 349 10.49 -4.02 26.97
N ASN A 350 10.28 -3.66 25.70
CA ASN A 350 8.97 -3.62 25.06
C ASN A 350 9.11 -4.06 23.60
N GLY A 351 9.15 -5.38 23.38
CA GLY A 351 9.17 -6.00 22.05
C GLY A 351 7.94 -6.87 21.82
N ALA A 352 7.90 -7.54 20.67
CA ALA A 352 6.92 -8.58 20.39
C ALA A 352 7.57 -9.80 19.75
N MET A 353 6.98 -10.96 19.98
CA MET A 353 7.30 -12.17 19.25
C MET A 353 6.08 -12.64 18.46
N VAL A 354 6.34 -13.21 17.28
CA VAL A 354 5.31 -13.83 16.43
C VAL A 354 5.67 -15.28 16.20
N THR A 355 4.77 -16.17 16.58
CA THR A 355 4.93 -17.62 16.40
C THR A 355 3.95 -18.13 15.36
N PHE A 356 4.43 -18.96 14.43
CA PHE A 356 3.62 -19.61 13.40
C PHE A 356 3.73 -21.13 13.48
N TYR A 357 2.62 -21.80 13.15
CA TYR A 357 2.52 -23.26 13.08
C TYR A 357 2.15 -23.70 11.67
N LEU A 358 3.04 -24.43 11.01
CA LEU A 358 2.89 -24.81 9.60
C LEU A 358 2.15 -26.13 9.44
N ARG A 359 1.36 -26.25 8.38
CA ARG A 359 0.90 -27.56 7.90
C ARG A 359 2.03 -28.36 7.25
N GLN A 360 1.86 -29.68 7.14
CA GLN A 360 2.91 -30.62 6.77
C GLN A 360 2.80 -31.16 5.33
N ASP A 361 1.82 -30.69 4.57
CA ASP A 361 1.49 -31.15 3.22
C ASP A 361 1.72 -30.07 2.15
N VAL A 362 2.66 -29.16 2.42
CA VAL A 362 3.09 -28.13 1.46
C VAL A 362 4.43 -28.53 0.88
N LEU A 363 4.54 -28.41 -0.44
CA LEU A 363 5.76 -28.66 -1.18
C LEU A 363 6.22 -27.39 -1.88
N TRP A 364 7.54 -27.20 -1.92
CA TRP A 364 8.18 -26.33 -2.90
C TRP A 364 8.01 -26.92 -4.31
N HIS A 365 8.18 -26.10 -5.35
CA HIS A 365 8.03 -26.52 -6.75
C HIS A 365 8.98 -27.65 -7.17
N ASP A 366 10.08 -27.84 -6.44
CA ASP A 366 11.02 -28.95 -6.62
C ASP A 366 10.61 -30.24 -5.86
N LEU A 367 9.39 -30.27 -5.32
CA LEU A 367 8.78 -31.37 -4.56
C LEU A 367 9.39 -31.63 -3.19
N ARG A 368 10.24 -30.74 -2.67
CA ARG A 368 10.71 -30.83 -1.28
C ARG A 368 9.70 -30.23 -0.30
N PRO A 369 9.57 -30.76 0.93
CA PRO A 369 8.65 -30.21 1.92
C PRO A 369 8.99 -28.77 2.31
N VAL A 370 7.97 -27.94 2.50
CA VAL A 370 8.11 -26.64 3.17
C VAL A 370 8.25 -26.88 4.68
N THR A 371 9.19 -26.19 5.31
CA THR A 371 9.45 -26.30 6.74
C THR A 371 9.70 -24.95 7.41
N ALA A 372 9.63 -24.92 8.73
CA ALA A 372 10.03 -23.81 9.59
C ALA A 372 11.49 -23.37 9.35
N TYR A 373 12.36 -24.27 8.90
CA TYR A 373 13.75 -23.93 8.56
C TYR A 373 13.85 -23.06 7.32
N ASP A 374 12.92 -23.18 6.37
CA ASP A 374 12.80 -22.25 5.25
C ASP A 374 12.41 -20.87 5.77
N CYS A 375 11.40 -20.80 6.64
CA CYS A 375 10.92 -19.55 7.23
C CYS A 375 12.03 -18.81 7.97
N VAL A 376 12.72 -19.51 8.87
CA VAL A 376 13.87 -18.98 9.61
C VAL A 376 14.99 -18.52 8.68
N ASN A 377 15.29 -19.28 7.63
CA ASN A 377 16.34 -18.87 6.69
C ASN A 377 15.97 -17.57 5.94
N ASN A 378 14.71 -17.41 5.51
CA ASN A 378 14.27 -16.16 4.89
C ASN A 378 14.38 -14.98 5.88
N MET A 379 14.03 -15.18 7.14
CA MET A 379 14.17 -14.15 8.18
C MET A 379 15.64 -13.82 8.49
N ARG A 380 16.55 -14.80 8.43
CA ARG A 380 18.00 -14.58 8.51
C ARG A 380 18.46 -13.69 7.36
N LEU A 381 18.11 -14.05 6.13
CA LEU A 381 18.49 -13.33 4.93
C LEU A 381 18.00 -11.87 4.96
N MET A 382 16.78 -11.64 5.48
CA MET A 382 16.26 -10.28 5.74
C MET A 382 17.20 -9.47 6.64
N ARG A 383 17.65 -10.02 7.78
CA ARG A 383 18.57 -9.31 8.70
C ARG A 383 19.97 -9.14 8.14
N GLU A 384 20.46 -10.14 7.42
CA GLU A 384 21.83 -10.17 6.90
C GLU A 384 22.01 -9.22 5.72
N TYR A 385 21.14 -9.33 4.71
CA TYR A 385 21.26 -8.58 3.48
C TYR A 385 20.50 -7.24 3.49
N LYS A 386 19.49 -7.09 4.38
CA LYS A 386 18.72 -5.84 4.53
C LYS A 386 18.17 -5.28 3.22
N PRO A 387 17.42 -6.09 2.44
CA PRO A 387 16.82 -5.66 1.18
C PRO A 387 15.97 -4.40 1.37
N GLY A 388 16.22 -3.36 0.57
CA GLY A 388 15.62 -2.03 0.76
C GLY A 388 14.09 -2.06 0.78
N ARG A 389 13.46 -2.85 -0.09
CA ARG A 389 11.99 -3.02 -0.18
C ARG A 389 11.35 -3.49 1.13
N TYR A 390 12.09 -4.25 1.95
CA TYR A 390 11.56 -4.86 3.17
C TYR A 390 12.12 -4.22 4.44
N SER A 391 12.49 -2.94 4.37
CA SER A 391 13.00 -2.20 5.53
C SER A 391 12.03 -2.19 6.71
N SER A 392 10.73 -2.17 6.46
CA SER A 392 9.70 -2.30 7.50
C SER A 392 9.77 -3.65 8.24
N VAL A 393 10.25 -4.71 7.59
CA VAL A 393 10.36 -6.05 8.18
C VAL A 393 11.68 -6.22 8.93
N TRP A 394 12.82 -5.94 8.28
CA TRP A 394 14.13 -6.26 8.88
C TRP A 394 14.64 -5.22 9.89
N SER A 395 14.13 -3.98 9.88
CA SER A 395 14.66 -2.91 10.74
C SER A 395 14.44 -3.16 12.23
N MET A 396 13.37 -3.88 12.59
CA MET A 396 13.04 -4.22 13.97
C MET A 396 13.15 -5.71 14.27
N LEU A 397 13.47 -6.55 13.27
CA LEU A 397 13.70 -7.98 13.45
C LEU A 397 15.02 -8.21 14.21
N VAL A 398 14.92 -8.84 15.38
CA VAL A 398 16.06 -9.06 16.30
C VAL A 398 16.66 -10.45 16.10
N TYR A 399 15.80 -11.46 16.12
CA TYR A 399 16.18 -12.87 16.06
C TYR A 399 14.98 -13.72 15.63
N GLU A 400 15.24 -14.95 15.25
CA GLU A 400 14.30 -15.93 14.74
C GLU A 400 14.80 -17.33 15.10
N GLU A 401 13.87 -18.25 15.35
CA GLU A 401 14.22 -19.64 15.63
C GLU A 401 13.13 -20.61 15.17
N ALA A 402 13.52 -21.85 14.96
CA ALA A 402 12.61 -22.95 14.64
C ALA A 402 12.56 -23.93 15.82
N ASP A 403 11.34 -24.25 16.25
CA ASP A 403 11.04 -25.30 17.22
C ASP A 403 10.58 -26.55 16.46
N GLY A 404 11.55 -27.21 15.82
CA GLY A 404 11.30 -28.30 14.90
C GLY A 404 10.84 -27.86 13.50
N PRO A 405 10.42 -28.79 12.63
CA PRO A 405 10.19 -28.51 11.21
C PRO A 405 8.90 -27.75 10.90
N TYR A 406 8.00 -27.53 11.87
CA TYR A 406 6.67 -26.96 11.60
C TYR A 406 6.23 -25.89 12.60
N LYS A 407 7.17 -25.35 13.39
CA LYS A 407 6.92 -24.21 14.27
C LYS A 407 8.14 -23.29 14.23
N PHE A 408 7.92 -21.99 14.03
CA PHE A 408 8.98 -21.00 14.13
C PHE A 408 8.48 -19.72 14.80
N THR A 409 9.42 -18.97 15.37
CA THR A 409 9.16 -17.72 16.08
C THR A 409 10.13 -16.65 15.59
N THR A 410 9.63 -15.42 15.41
CA THR A 410 10.43 -14.22 15.14
C THR A 410 10.27 -13.23 16.30
N TYR A 411 11.35 -12.55 16.67
CA TYR A 411 11.41 -11.60 17.78
C TYR A 411 11.72 -10.21 17.26
N HIS A 412 10.97 -9.21 17.73
CA HIS A 412 11.00 -7.84 17.23
C HIS A 412 11.24 -6.85 18.37
N SER A 413 11.98 -5.77 18.07
CA SER A 413 12.38 -4.76 19.06
C SER A 413 11.27 -3.77 19.45
N SER A 414 10.11 -3.87 18.80
CA SER A 414 8.92 -3.06 19.05
C SER A 414 7.68 -3.96 19.04
N PRO A 415 6.68 -3.71 19.89
CA PRO A 415 5.38 -4.30 19.69
C PRO A 415 4.76 -3.78 18.39
N SER A 416 3.99 -4.64 17.71
CA SER A 416 3.12 -4.30 16.57
C SER A 416 2.24 -5.50 16.22
N LEU A 417 0.93 -5.29 16.03
CA LEU A 417 0.05 -6.35 15.50
C LEU A 417 0.37 -6.70 14.04
N TYR A 418 0.94 -5.76 13.29
CA TYR A 418 1.24 -5.96 11.86
C TYR A 418 2.41 -6.91 11.63
N TRP A 419 3.17 -7.28 12.68
CA TRP A 419 4.24 -8.28 12.55
C TRP A 419 3.74 -9.61 12.01
N ALA A 420 2.51 -10.01 12.32
CA ALA A 420 1.92 -11.22 11.75
C ALA A 420 1.89 -11.15 10.22
N ASP A 421 1.35 -10.08 9.64
CA ASP A 421 1.27 -9.91 8.19
C ASP A 421 2.65 -9.72 7.54
N TYR A 422 3.53 -8.94 8.17
CA TYR A 422 4.89 -8.70 7.69
C TYR A 422 5.73 -9.98 7.61
N VAL A 423 5.71 -10.79 8.67
CA VAL A 423 6.40 -12.08 8.69
C VAL A 423 5.71 -13.06 7.74
N ALA A 424 4.37 -13.11 7.74
CA ALA A 424 3.62 -14.00 6.86
C ALA A 424 3.88 -13.75 5.38
N GLY A 425 4.02 -12.49 4.97
CA GLY A 425 4.29 -12.10 3.59
C GLY A 425 5.72 -12.35 3.12
N THR A 426 6.67 -12.62 4.03
CA THR A 426 8.11 -12.68 3.70
C THR A 426 8.82 -13.96 4.14
N ALA A 427 8.20 -14.80 4.97
CA ALA A 427 8.80 -16.04 5.46
C ALA A 427 8.97 -17.13 4.38
N LEU A 428 8.25 -17.07 3.26
CA LEU A 428 8.26 -18.13 2.23
C LEU A 428 8.72 -17.65 0.85
N MET A 429 9.62 -16.67 0.80
CA MET A 429 10.11 -16.10 -0.45
C MET A 429 10.88 -17.11 -1.31
N ALA A 430 11.67 -17.98 -0.69
CA ALA A 430 12.36 -19.08 -1.36
C ALA A 430 12.71 -20.22 -0.38
N PRO A 431 12.93 -21.46 -0.86
CA PRO A 431 13.38 -22.56 -0.02
C PRO A 431 14.80 -22.33 0.50
N LYS A 432 15.08 -22.81 1.72
CA LYS A 432 16.40 -22.71 2.34
C LYS A 432 17.49 -23.31 1.46
N HIS A 433 17.28 -24.52 0.93
CA HIS A 433 18.32 -25.20 0.14
C HIS A 433 18.64 -24.51 -1.18
N VAL A 434 17.69 -23.76 -1.76
CA VAL A 434 17.95 -22.92 -2.94
C VAL A 434 18.74 -21.69 -2.53
N MET A 435 18.37 -21.04 -1.43
CA MET A 435 19.11 -19.86 -0.95
C MET A 435 20.53 -20.19 -0.50
N ASP A 436 20.75 -21.32 0.18
CA ASP A 436 22.10 -21.79 0.53
C ASP A 436 22.95 -21.98 -0.74
N ALA A 437 22.37 -22.60 -1.79
CA ALA A 437 23.06 -22.78 -3.07
C ALA A 437 23.32 -21.46 -3.80
N VAL A 438 22.38 -20.51 -3.74
CA VAL A 438 22.53 -19.17 -4.31
C VAL A 438 23.67 -18.41 -3.62
N GLU A 439 23.72 -18.42 -2.28
CA GLU A 439 24.81 -17.79 -1.53
C GLU A 439 26.16 -18.42 -1.87
N GLU A 440 26.24 -19.76 -1.97
CA GLU A 440 27.47 -20.47 -2.34
C GLU A 440 27.92 -20.15 -3.77
N LEU A 441 27.01 -20.13 -4.73
CA LEU A 441 27.32 -19.99 -6.15
C LEU A 441 27.57 -18.54 -6.57
N TYR A 442 26.76 -17.61 -6.06
CA TYR A 442 26.78 -16.21 -6.50
C TYR A 442 27.45 -15.27 -5.48
N GLY A 443 27.65 -15.71 -4.23
CA GLY A 443 28.26 -14.91 -3.18
C GLY A 443 27.32 -13.90 -2.50
N GLY A 444 26.03 -13.93 -2.84
CA GLY A 444 25.00 -13.07 -2.27
C GLY A 444 23.64 -13.26 -2.95
N ILE A 445 22.58 -12.73 -2.34
CA ILE A 445 21.20 -12.90 -2.82
C ILE A 445 20.59 -11.64 -3.45
N LEU A 446 21.20 -10.46 -3.29
CA LEU A 446 20.55 -9.20 -3.67
C LEU A 446 20.86 -8.81 -5.12
N VAL A 447 22.10 -8.42 -5.36
CA VAL A 447 22.57 -7.94 -6.67
C VAL A 447 23.38 -9.02 -7.39
N GLU A 448 23.92 -9.97 -6.65
CA GLU A 448 24.71 -11.08 -7.15
C GLU A 448 23.83 -12.14 -7.83
N TRP A 449 22.65 -12.40 -7.27
CA TRP A 449 21.65 -13.30 -7.84
C TRP A 449 20.77 -12.57 -8.87
N GLU A 450 21.40 -12.06 -9.92
CA GLU A 450 20.71 -11.31 -10.97
C GLU A 450 19.93 -12.24 -11.90
N LYS A 451 18.73 -11.81 -12.32
CA LYS A 451 17.87 -12.46 -13.33
C LYS A 451 17.69 -13.98 -13.14
N PRO A 452 17.22 -14.45 -11.98
CA PRO A 452 16.96 -15.88 -11.74
C PRO A 452 15.96 -16.50 -12.73
N TYR A 453 15.15 -15.69 -13.41
CA TYR A 453 14.22 -16.12 -14.46
C TYR A 453 14.90 -16.63 -15.74
N GLU A 454 16.15 -16.25 -16.02
CA GLU A 454 16.90 -16.72 -17.20
C GLU A 454 17.65 -18.02 -16.90
N LYS A 455 17.97 -18.25 -15.64
CA LYS A 455 18.86 -19.33 -15.18
C LYS A 455 18.06 -20.61 -14.91
N PRO A 456 18.46 -21.78 -15.46
CA PRO A 456 17.79 -23.04 -15.16
C PRO A 456 18.07 -23.51 -13.72
N TYR A 457 17.11 -24.22 -13.13
CA TYR A 457 17.24 -24.79 -11.78
C TYR A 457 18.48 -25.70 -11.63
N SER A 458 18.82 -26.46 -12.68
CA SER A 458 19.96 -27.40 -12.69
C SER A 458 21.31 -26.74 -12.38
N ASP A 459 21.44 -25.44 -12.63
CA ASP A 459 22.69 -24.71 -12.38
C ASP A 459 22.96 -24.48 -10.89
N LEU A 460 21.96 -24.72 -10.02
CA LEU A 460 22.10 -24.60 -8.57
C LEU A 460 22.89 -25.75 -7.92
N GLY A 461 23.25 -26.80 -8.68
CA GLY A 461 23.93 -27.98 -8.12
C GLY A 461 23.06 -28.85 -7.20
N LEU A 462 21.74 -28.64 -7.21
CA LEU A 462 20.75 -29.35 -6.38
C LEU A 462 20.17 -30.61 -7.05
N GLY A 463 20.68 -30.96 -8.23
CA GLY A 463 20.15 -31.99 -9.11
C GLY A 463 19.21 -31.44 -10.19
N ASP A 464 18.67 -32.33 -11.02
CA ASP A 464 17.70 -31.97 -12.04
C ASP A 464 16.34 -31.61 -11.41
N PRO A 465 15.58 -30.66 -11.98
CA PRO A 465 14.21 -30.41 -11.56
C PRO A 465 13.32 -31.64 -11.78
N PRO A 466 12.14 -31.72 -11.12
CA PRO A 466 11.16 -32.77 -11.42
C PRO A 466 10.88 -32.86 -12.92
N ALA A 467 10.83 -34.07 -13.47
CA ALA A 467 10.75 -34.28 -14.93
C ALA A 467 9.56 -33.56 -15.61
N LYS A 468 8.45 -33.41 -14.89
CA LYS A 468 7.26 -32.69 -15.33
C LYS A 468 7.45 -31.17 -15.40
N TYR A 469 8.36 -30.65 -14.58
CA TYR A 469 8.69 -29.25 -14.43
C TYR A 469 10.12 -28.98 -14.91
N SER A 470 10.55 -29.66 -15.97
CA SER A 470 11.92 -29.56 -16.50
C SER A 470 12.31 -28.16 -16.98
N PHE A 471 11.33 -27.28 -17.15
CA PHE A 471 11.50 -25.87 -17.53
C PHE A 471 11.85 -24.96 -16.34
N MET A 472 11.80 -25.48 -15.10
CA MET A 472 12.01 -24.69 -13.88
C MET A 472 13.26 -23.81 -13.96
N LYS A 473 13.04 -22.54 -13.61
CA LYS A 473 14.09 -21.55 -13.40
C LYS A 473 14.55 -21.60 -11.95
N GLN A 474 15.49 -20.73 -11.58
CA GLN A 474 15.94 -20.62 -10.19
C GLN A 474 14.90 -19.96 -9.28
N ILE A 475 13.81 -19.42 -9.84
CA ILE A 475 12.65 -18.95 -9.10
C ILE A 475 11.84 -20.16 -8.61
N VAL A 476 12.15 -20.63 -7.40
CA VAL A 476 11.47 -21.75 -6.76
C VAL A 476 10.58 -21.23 -5.64
N GLY A 477 9.27 -21.44 -5.76
CA GLY A 477 8.29 -21.05 -4.76
C GLY A 477 7.44 -22.24 -4.30
N CYS A 478 6.38 -21.95 -3.54
CA CYS A 478 5.41 -22.94 -3.06
C CYS A 478 3.96 -22.56 -3.44
N GLY A 479 3.82 -21.63 -4.39
CA GLY A 479 2.54 -21.14 -4.90
C GLY A 479 1.91 -22.03 -5.98
N PRO A 480 0.70 -21.66 -6.43
CA PRO A 480 -0.11 -22.46 -7.36
C PRO A 480 0.48 -22.60 -8.77
N TYR A 481 1.45 -21.76 -9.13
CA TYR A 481 2.08 -21.78 -10.45
C TYR A 481 3.61 -21.79 -10.34
N ILE A 482 4.27 -22.43 -11.29
CA ILE A 482 5.71 -22.41 -11.46
C ILE A 482 6.03 -21.39 -12.56
N PHE A 483 6.98 -20.50 -12.28
CA PHE A 483 7.48 -19.58 -13.29
C PHE A 483 8.15 -20.35 -14.44
N ASP A 484 7.73 -20.07 -15.68
CA ASP A 484 8.29 -20.70 -16.87
C ASP A 484 9.17 -19.72 -17.67
N SER A 485 8.58 -18.61 -18.14
CA SER A 485 9.28 -17.70 -19.05
C SER A 485 8.72 -16.29 -19.05
N TYR A 486 9.53 -15.36 -19.56
CA TYR A 486 9.13 -13.99 -19.89
C TYR A 486 9.53 -13.67 -21.33
N ASP A 487 8.59 -13.18 -22.14
CA ASP A 487 8.81 -12.75 -23.51
C ASP A 487 8.89 -11.23 -23.59
N PHE A 488 10.10 -10.71 -23.80
CA PHE A 488 10.36 -9.27 -23.94
C PHE A 488 9.69 -8.63 -25.16
N SER A 489 9.48 -9.39 -26.23
CA SER A 489 8.87 -8.85 -27.46
C SER A 489 7.37 -8.60 -27.29
N LEU A 490 6.73 -9.33 -26.39
CA LEU A 490 5.31 -9.23 -26.07
C LEU A 490 5.05 -8.56 -24.71
N ALA A 491 6.09 -8.27 -23.95
CA ALA A 491 6.02 -7.90 -22.54
C ALA A 491 5.09 -8.84 -21.75
N SER A 492 5.26 -10.16 -21.92
CA SER A 492 4.34 -11.16 -21.36
C SER A 492 5.07 -12.23 -20.56
N GLY A 493 4.66 -12.43 -19.31
CA GLY A 493 5.09 -13.57 -18.50
C GLY A 493 4.19 -14.78 -18.69
N HIS A 494 4.76 -15.98 -18.57
CA HIS A 494 4.06 -17.26 -18.61
C HIS A 494 4.41 -18.09 -17.38
N VAL A 495 3.39 -18.68 -16.77
CA VAL A 495 3.55 -19.59 -15.65
C VAL A 495 2.65 -20.82 -15.83
N VAL A 496 3.07 -21.94 -15.27
CA VAL A 496 2.44 -23.25 -15.45
C VAL A 496 1.96 -23.77 -14.11
N LYS A 497 0.75 -24.32 -14.03
CA LYS A 497 0.20 -24.84 -12.78
C LYS A 497 1.12 -25.86 -12.12
N PHE A 498 1.24 -25.74 -10.80
CA PHE A 498 1.84 -26.73 -9.94
C PHE A 498 0.77 -27.72 -9.47
N ASP A 499 0.78 -28.95 -10.00
CA ASP A 499 -0.29 -29.91 -9.70
C ASP A 499 -0.24 -30.47 -8.27
N GLU A 500 0.91 -30.36 -7.61
CA GLU A 500 1.09 -30.75 -6.22
C GLU A 500 0.76 -29.61 -5.24
N PHE A 501 0.25 -28.48 -5.74
CA PHE A 501 -0.26 -27.39 -4.90
C PHE A 501 -1.48 -27.85 -4.08
N PHE A 502 -1.28 -27.98 -2.76
CA PHE A 502 -2.26 -28.33 -1.71
C PHE A 502 -3.32 -29.40 -2.07
N VAL A 503 -2.92 -30.68 -2.00
CA VAL A 503 -3.76 -31.84 -2.39
C VAL A 503 -4.49 -32.55 -1.23
N SER A 504 -4.22 -32.24 0.04
CA SER A 504 -4.85 -32.96 1.17
C SER A 504 -6.04 -32.21 1.79
N ALA A 505 -7.15 -32.92 1.94
CA ALA A 505 -8.30 -32.51 2.75
C ALA A 505 -8.80 -33.73 3.57
N PRO A 506 -8.79 -33.67 4.93
CA PRO A 506 -8.37 -32.54 5.76
C PRO A 506 -6.86 -32.26 5.68
N VAL A 507 -6.46 -31.06 6.10
CA VAL A 507 -5.06 -30.60 6.16
C VAL A 507 -4.23 -31.51 7.07
N THR A 508 -2.98 -31.78 6.69
CA THR A 508 -2.09 -32.63 7.49
C THR A 508 -1.28 -31.79 8.48
N GLY A 509 -1.36 -32.14 9.77
CA GLY A 509 -0.39 -31.72 10.78
C GLY A 509 -0.43 -30.26 11.23
N GLY A 510 -1.59 -29.62 11.19
CA GLY A 510 -1.82 -28.31 11.82
C GLY A 510 -2.13 -28.39 13.31
N VAL A 511 -2.14 -27.24 13.99
CA VAL A 511 -2.72 -27.12 15.34
C VAL A 511 -4.23 -27.35 15.22
N VAL A 512 -4.65 -28.60 15.37
CA VAL A 512 -6.05 -28.91 15.67
C VAL A 512 -6.17 -28.66 17.17
N GLY A 513 -6.87 -27.60 17.55
CA GLY A 513 -7.16 -27.32 18.96
C GLY A 513 -7.74 -28.56 19.67
N GLU A 514 -7.55 -28.62 20.98
CA GLU A 514 -8.10 -29.67 21.86
C GLU A 514 -9.56 -30.01 21.59
#